data_AF-A0AAV7HBR2-F1
#
_entry.id   AF-A0AAV7HBR2-F1
#
_cell.length_a   1.000
_cell.length_b   1.000
_cell.length_c   1.000
_cell.angle_alpha   90.00
_cell.angle_beta   90.00
_cell.angle_gamma   90.00
#
_symmetry.space_group_name_H-M   'P 1'
#
loop_
_entity.id
_entity.type
_entity.pdbx_description
1 polymer ?
#
loop_
_entity_poly.entity_id
_entity_poly.type
_entity_poly.pdbx_seq_one_letter_code
_entity_poly.pdbx_strand_id
1 'polypeptide(L)'
;MVCFLSAQLLVFEDLTVPSHKTKNIVNYVSLMENAKKVLLVDGGIIDNQLKLATRNLHYVNVLPSIGLNVYSILQHDTLVMTRDAVDKIVTRMHTPINR
;
A
#
# COMPACT_ATOMS: atom_id res chain seq x y z
N MET A 1 -1.43 -11.28 11.42
CA MET A 1 -0.56 -10.15 11.04
C MET A 1 0.85 -10.69 10.85
N VAL A 2 1.27 -10.95 9.61
CA VAL A 2 2.62 -11.47 9.34
C VAL A 2 3.53 -10.26 9.13
N CYS A 3 4.49 -10.02 10.02
CA CYS A 3 5.45 -8.91 9.96
C CYS A 3 6.81 -9.44 9.48
N PHE A 4 7.39 -8.84 8.43
CA PHE A 4 8.73 -9.18 7.93
C PHE A 4 9.78 -8.14 8.37
N LEU A 5 11.01 -8.60 8.60
CA LEU A 5 11.98 -8.13 9.60
C LEU A 5 12.78 -6.83 9.34
N SER A 6 12.33 -5.88 8.51
CA SER A 6 13.02 -4.56 8.44
C SER A 6 12.21 -3.41 7.83
N ALA A 7 11.25 -3.73 6.96
CA ALA A 7 10.18 -2.85 6.51
C ALA A 7 8.87 -3.52 6.89
N GLN A 8 7.99 -2.82 7.59
CA GLN A 8 6.80 -3.45 8.14
C GLN A 8 5.79 -3.70 7.02
N LEU A 9 5.73 -4.95 6.55
CA LEU A 9 4.72 -5.40 5.58
C LEU A 9 3.42 -5.72 6.31
N LEU A 10 2.32 -5.10 5.88
CA LEU A 10 0.97 -5.38 6.34
C LEU A 10 0.11 -5.79 5.14
N VAL A 11 -0.63 -6.89 5.26
CA VAL A 11 -1.52 -7.37 4.20
C VAL A 11 -2.96 -7.28 4.69
N PHE A 12 -3.79 -6.59 3.91
CA PHE A 12 -5.23 -6.43 4.14
C PHE A 12 -6.02 -7.13 3.04
N GLU A 13 -7.29 -7.44 3.30
CA GLU A 13 -8.17 -7.97 2.25
C GLU A 13 -8.52 -6.88 1.23
N ASP A 14 -8.82 -5.68 1.71
CA ASP A 14 -9.22 -4.54 0.90
C ASP A 14 -8.78 -3.22 1.59
N LEU A 15 -8.66 -2.14 0.79
CA LEU A 15 -8.29 -0.79 1.23
C LEU A 15 -9.46 0.20 1.11
N THR A 16 -10.70 -0.29 1.11
CA THR A 16 -11.88 0.57 1.07
C THR A 16 -11.97 1.47 2.29
N VAL A 17 -12.23 2.76 2.05
CA VAL A 17 -12.44 3.75 3.09
C VAL A 17 -13.89 4.19 3.10
N PRO A 18 -14.50 4.42 4.28
CA PRO A 18 -15.91 4.82 4.36
C PRO A 18 -16.15 6.25 3.87
N SER A 19 -15.09 7.06 3.73
CA SER A 19 -15.18 8.46 3.31
C SER A 19 -13.83 8.96 2.82
N HIS A 20 -13.86 9.94 1.91
CA HIS A 20 -12.71 10.69 1.38
C HIS A 20 -12.00 11.61 2.41
N LYS A 21 -12.35 11.53 3.70
CA LYS A 21 -11.77 12.36 4.75
C LYS A 21 -10.36 11.86 5.12
N THR A 22 -9.38 12.74 4.98
CA THR A 22 -7.97 12.49 5.38
C THR A 22 -7.85 12.04 6.85
N LYS A 23 -8.70 12.54 7.74
CA LYS A 23 -8.73 12.17 9.17
C LYS A 23 -8.83 10.65 9.39
N ASN A 24 -9.56 9.94 8.53
CA ASN A 24 -9.70 8.49 8.64
C ASN A 24 -8.34 7.80 8.43
N ILE A 25 -7.62 8.20 7.38
CA ILE A 25 -6.28 7.66 7.09
C ILE A 25 -5.30 8.02 8.20
N VAL A 26 -5.31 9.26 8.70
CA VAL A 26 -4.43 9.68 9.80
C VAL A 26 -4.68 8.81 11.05
N ASN A 27 -5.94 8.55 11.40
CA ASN A 27 -6.27 7.68 12.51
C ASN A 27 -5.74 6.25 12.29
N TYR A 28 -5.93 5.68 11.10
CA TYR A 28 -5.41 4.35 10.79
C TYR A 28 -3.88 4.28 10.84
N VAL A 29 -3.18 5.27 10.29
CA VAL A 29 -1.72 5.34 10.33
C VAL A 29 -1.22 5.51 11.78
N SER A 30 -1.94 6.27 12.62
CA SER A 30 -1.56 6.44 14.03
C SER A 30 -1.68 5.16 14.87
N LEU A 31 -2.48 4.19 14.43
CA LEU A 31 -2.58 2.87 15.06
C LEU A 31 -1.44 1.94 14.65
N MET A 32 -0.69 2.28 13.59
CA MET A 32 0.48 1.52 13.16
C MET A 32 1.69 1.97 13.96
N GLU A 33 2.30 1.05 14.71
CA GLU A 33 3.49 1.36 15.49
C GLU A 33 4.66 1.74 14.57
N ASN A 34 5.33 2.86 14.86
CA ASN A 34 6.52 3.35 14.15
C ASN A 34 6.35 3.68 12.65
N ALA A 35 5.12 3.80 12.14
CA ALA A 35 4.87 4.15 10.74
C ALA A 35 5.13 5.65 10.46
N LYS A 36 6.33 6.01 9.98
CA LYS A 36 6.66 7.40 9.58
C LYS A 36 6.26 7.69 8.13
N LYS A 37 6.54 6.77 7.21
CA LYS A 37 6.11 6.83 5.81
C LYS A 37 5.44 5.52 5.41
N VAL A 38 4.23 5.62 4.86
CA VAL A 38 3.38 4.49 4.52
C VAL A 38 3.16 4.44 3.01
N LEU A 39 3.43 3.28 2.42
CA LEU A 39 3.11 2.99 1.03
C LEU A 39 1.93 2.01 0.99
N LEU A 40 0.79 2.46 0.46
CA LEU A 40 -0.39 1.65 0.19
C LEU A 40 -0.35 1.14 -1.25
N VAL A 41 -0.50 -0.17 -1.42
CA VAL A 41 -0.50 -0.84 -2.72
C VAL A 41 -1.80 -1.60 -2.90
N ASP A 42 -2.53 -1.25 -3.95
CA ASP A 42 -3.75 -1.95 -4.34
C ASP A 42 -3.54 -2.74 -5.63
N GLY A 43 -4.11 -3.93 -5.72
CA GLY A 43 -3.97 -4.81 -6.88
C GLY A 43 -4.70 -4.27 -8.11
N GLY A 44 -5.77 -3.51 -7.92
CA GLY A 44 -6.66 -3.03 -8.97
C GLY A 44 -6.60 -1.53 -9.25
N ILE A 45 -7.76 -1.00 -9.65
CA ILE A 45 -7.98 0.44 -9.81
C ILE A 45 -8.13 1.03 -8.41
N ILE A 46 -7.27 1.98 -8.07
CA ILE A 46 -7.34 2.69 -6.79
C ILE A 46 -8.70 3.38 -6.66
N ASP A 47 -9.41 3.11 -5.57
CA ASP A 47 -10.66 3.78 -5.25
C ASP A 47 -10.48 5.31 -5.17
N ASN A 48 -11.42 6.05 -5.76
CA ASN A 48 -11.40 7.51 -5.79
C ASN A 48 -11.44 8.11 -4.38
N GLN A 49 -12.18 7.50 -3.45
CA GLN A 49 -12.23 8.02 -2.07
C GLN A 49 -10.89 7.86 -1.38
N LEU A 50 -10.25 6.69 -1.52
CA LEU A 50 -8.90 6.43 -1.00
C LEU A 50 -7.89 7.41 -1.60
N LYS A 51 -7.94 7.63 -2.92
CA LYS A 51 -7.05 8.60 -3.60
C LYS A 51 -7.23 10.01 -3.06
N LEU A 52 -8.47 10.47 -2.87
CA LEU A 52 -8.76 11.80 -2.32
C LEU A 52 -8.34 11.92 -0.85
N ALA A 53 -8.55 10.87 -0.05
CA ALA A 53 -8.20 10.84 1.36
C ALA A 53 -6.69 10.84 1.60
N THR A 54 -5.90 10.35 0.65
CA THR A 54 -4.43 10.21 0.79
C THR A 54 -3.65 11.32 0.10
N ARG A 55 -4.17 11.92 -0.98
CA ARG A 55 -3.45 12.92 -1.80
C ARG A 55 -2.83 14.09 -1.01
N ASN A 56 -3.45 14.49 0.09
CA ASN A 56 -2.99 15.63 0.89
C ASN A 56 -2.00 15.23 2.01
N LEU A 57 -1.67 13.95 2.17
CA LEU A 57 -0.79 13.43 3.22
C LEU A 57 0.60 13.16 2.63
N HIS A 58 1.59 13.99 2.96
CA HIS A 58 2.95 13.88 2.41
C HIS A 58 3.71 12.59 2.76
N TYR A 59 3.25 11.87 3.79
CA TYR A 59 3.86 10.65 4.28
C TYR A 59 3.07 9.39 3.92
N VAL A 60 1.97 9.52 3.15
CA VAL A 60 1.17 8.39 2.69
C VAL A 60 1.09 8.44 1.16
N ASN A 61 1.58 7.39 0.52
CA ASN A 61 1.51 7.23 -0.92
C ASN A 61 0.61 6.05 -1.28
N VAL A 62 -0.17 6.16 -2.35
CA VAL A 62 -0.98 5.07 -2.89
C VAL A 62 -0.54 4.79 -4.32
N LEU A 63 -0.25 3.52 -4.62
CA LEU A 63 0.12 3.07 -5.96
C LEU A 63 -0.64 1.80 -6.34
N PRO A 64 -0.98 1.60 -7.63
CA PRO A 64 -1.45 0.30 -8.08
C PRO A 64 -0.27 -0.69 -8.13
N SER A 65 -0.55 -1.99 -8.01
CA SER A 65 0.44 -3.07 -8.01
C SER A 65 1.37 -3.03 -9.23
N ILE A 66 0.85 -2.63 -10.39
CA ILE A 66 1.62 -2.45 -11.63
C ILE A 66 2.68 -1.34 -11.55
N GLY A 67 2.40 -0.28 -10.77
CA GLY A 67 3.29 0.86 -10.57
C GLY A 67 4.26 0.68 -9.41
N LEU A 68 4.23 -0.48 -8.74
CA LEU A 68 5.11 -0.78 -7.63
C LEU A 68 6.56 -0.86 -8.12
N ASN A 69 7.41 -0.04 -7.54
CA ASN A 69 8.82 0.05 -7.85
C ASN A 69 9.66 -0.07 -6.57
N VAL A 70 10.91 -0.52 -6.73
CA VAL A 70 11.83 -0.76 -5.61
C VAL A 70 12.15 0.54 -4.86
N TYR A 71 12.30 1.67 -5.58
CA TYR A 71 12.61 2.96 -4.98
C TYR A 71 11.50 3.43 -4.02
N SER A 72 10.25 3.25 -4.39
CA SER A 72 9.08 3.55 -3.55
C SER A 72 9.06 2.64 -2.33
N ILE A 73 9.42 1.36 -2.45
CA ILE A 73 9.51 0.48 -1.28
C ILE A 73 10.61 0.95 -0.32
N LEU A 74 11.81 1.26 -0.82
CA LEU A 74 12.94 1.71 0.00
C LEU A 74 12.73 3.10 0.63
N GLN A 75 11.90 3.95 0.00
CA GLN A 75 11.60 5.30 0.49
C GLN A 75 10.58 5.31 1.65
N HIS A 76 9.86 4.21 1.89
CA HIS A 76 8.81 4.11 2.91
C HIS A 76 9.18 3.05 3.95
N ASP A 77 8.76 3.26 5.19
CA ASP A 77 9.09 2.37 6.31
C ASP A 77 8.05 1.24 6.47
N THR A 78 6.81 1.54 6.10
CA THR A 78 5.67 0.63 6.19
C THR A 78 5.08 0.41 4.80
N LEU A 79 4.94 -0.86 4.42
CA LEU A 79 4.33 -1.27 3.16
C LEU A 79 3.01 -1.97 3.47
N VAL A 80 1.91 -1.43 2.95
CA VAL A 80 0.56 -1.97 3.13
C VAL A 80 0.04 -2.44 1.79
N MET A 81 -0.38 -3.70 1.68
CA MET A 81 -0.81 -4.29 0.41
C MET A 81 -2.18 -4.97 0.55
N THR A 82 -3.00 -4.93 -0.51
CA THR A 82 -4.17 -5.82 -0.60
C THR A 82 -3.76 -7.24 -0.95
N ARG A 83 -4.58 -8.23 -0.58
CA ARG A 83 -4.37 -9.63 -0.99
C ARG A 83 -4.28 -9.75 -2.51
N ASP A 84 -5.16 -9.04 -3.24
CA ASP A 84 -5.13 -8.96 -4.71
C ASP A 84 -3.79 -8.39 -5.24
N ALA A 85 -3.21 -7.39 -4.57
CA ALA A 85 -1.90 -6.87 -4.95
C ALA A 85 -0.80 -7.92 -4.83
N VAL A 86 -0.82 -8.70 -3.73
CA VAL A 86 0.14 -9.78 -3.51
C VAL A 86 0.04 -10.83 -4.60
N ASP A 87 -1.17 -11.32 -4.90
CA ASP A 87 -1.40 -12.37 -5.90
C ASP A 87 -0.92 -11.94 -7.30
N LYS A 88 -1.20 -10.69 -7.68
CA LYS A 88 -0.72 -10.13 -8.96
C LYS A 88 0.81 -10.04 -9.03
N ILE A 89 1.45 -9.63 -7.94
CA ILE A 89 2.91 -9.54 -7.89
C ILE A 89 3.55 -10.92 -7.94
N VAL A 90 3.01 -11.90 -7.20
CA VAL A 90 3.46 -13.29 -7.22
C VAL A 90 3.33 -13.87 -8.63
N THR A 91 2.18 -13.68 -9.27
CA THR A 91 1.95 -14.11 -10.66
C THR A 91 2.99 -13.49 -11.61
N ARG A 92 3.27 -12.19 -11.46
CA ARG A 92 4.28 -11.50 -12.28
C ARG A 92 5.70 -12.05 -12.08
N MET A 93 6.06 -12.44 -10.85
CA MET A 93 7.38 -13.00 -10.54
C MET A 93 7.56 -14.43 -11.07
N HIS A 94 6.48 -15.22 -11.15
CA HIS A 94 6.53 -16.58 -11.68
C HIS A 94 6.42 -16.64 -13.21
N THR A 95 5.89 -15.60 -13.84
CA THR A 95 5.79 -15.56 -15.30
C THR A 95 7.20 -15.42 -15.90
N PRO A 96 7.67 -16.37 -16.72
CA PRO A 96 8.97 -16.27 -17.34
C PRO A 96 9.01 -15.05 -18.27
N ILE A 97 10.11 -14.29 -18.20
CA ILE A 97 10.34 -13.15 -19.08
C ILE A 97 10.60 -13.71 -20.48
N ASN A 98 9.58 -13.70 -21.33
CA ASN A 98 9.73 -14.08 -22.73
C ASN A 98 10.36 -12.90 -23.48
N ARG A 99 11.66 -13.00 -23.76
CA ARG A 99 12.40 -12.08 -24.63
C ARG A 99 12.35 -12.53 -26.07
#